data_AF-A0AAU2Y538-F1
#
_entry.id   AF-A0AAU2Y538-F1
#
_cell.length_a   1.000
_cell.length_b   1.000
_cell.length_c   1.000
_cell.angle_alpha   90.00
_cell.angle_beta   90.00
_cell.angle_gamma   90.00
#
_symmetry.space_group_name_H-M   'P 1'
#
loop_
_entity.id
_entity.type
_entity.pdbx_description
1 polymer ?
#
loop_
_entity_poly.entity_id
_entity_poly.type
_entity_poly.pdbx_seq_one_letter_code
_entity_poly.pdbx_strand_id
1 'polypeptide(L)'
;MKKTEALRRAVRWPGVPDRLLVVLAQQLLATHQLREGYDHFAALSAERPESALVESLAGAFEARLDGPDEKAFVRLDAAASRDLGLPQYFRGTVLAGFPDCAGRADTVISDLEFILAVRDRLPAGFLHSVHAALARAYACQGRAEDARAARARIGHGPELSLVTENLVSPEDGLRMAPPRLVEMAPGVHVAQGYDFADFAFVVTGEGVVAIDAASHPRHAAAALRDLRAITDAPITHVILTHAHFDHIGGLEALTGATSQVIAQAGFPDELRLQAAGPPPFRSLLPADQDGIPHVVPDRLVDRPETLTVGETRFTLVPIGGGETSDGLLIHLPDEGVVFTGDMCMPYLGAPFFPEGSPAGLLDALGKVQDLRPRLLVHGHTALTENFTIESFPGLLASLRDLHAVVADDIAAGRTLTDVLDRDHLPEVLRDHPVAVLPYLAIRDGFVQRVYDQGTGYWKADGEGVEPLAPEQWAAALDLLGGGKAEAFVAAGEELLTRDDPAAALRIVDCGLLSHPDDAALGELRRRLLLVLVERNQFFDPFKFAYYAGLAGLTVSPAG
;
A
#
# COMPACT_ATOMS: atom_id res chain seq x y z
N MET A 1 6.98 -13.22 6.69
CA MET A 1 8.05 -13.49 7.67
C MET A 1 9.44 -12.96 7.25
N LYS A 2 9.83 -13.00 5.95
CA LYS A 2 11.23 -12.76 5.55
C LYS A 2 11.59 -11.30 5.22
N LYS A 3 10.68 -10.48 4.65
CA LYS A 3 10.88 -9.01 4.56
C LYS A 3 11.23 -8.38 5.91
N THR A 4 10.73 -8.96 7.01
CA THR A 4 11.06 -8.56 8.38
C THR A 4 12.56 -8.67 8.70
N GLU A 5 13.26 -9.67 8.17
CA GLU A 5 14.70 -9.85 8.41
C GLU A 5 15.53 -8.83 7.63
N ALA A 6 15.24 -8.62 6.34
CA ALA A 6 15.82 -7.52 5.58
C ALA A 6 15.58 -6.16 6.24
N LEU A 7 14.36 -5.90 6.75
CA LEU A 7 14.04 -4.69 7.52
C LEU A 7 14.88 -4.59 8.79
N ARG A 8 14.97 -5.64 9.61
CA ARG A 8 15.80 -5.69 10.83
C ARG A 8 17.27 -5.39 10.52
N ARG A 9 17.79 -5.92 9.40
CA ARG A 9 19.15 -5.64 8.95
C ARG A 9 19.30 -4.18 8.52
N ALA A 10 18.35 -3.67 7.73
CA ALA A 10 18.42 -2.35 7.17
C ALA A 10 18.27 -1.25 8.22
N VAL A 11 17.35 -1.37 9.20
CA VAL A 11 17.15 -0.33 10.24
C VAL A 11 18.40 -0.07 11.10
N ARG A 12 19.35 -1.02 11.13
CA ARG A 12 20.64 -0.87 11.81
C ARG A 12 21.63 -0.02 11.01
N TRP A 13 21.40 0.21 9.72
CA TRP A 13 22.25 1.07 8.89
C TRP A 13 22.16 2.54 9.31
N PRO A 14 23.23 3.32 9.13
CA PRO A 14 23.23 4.75 9.43
C PRO A 14 22.30 5.51 8.48
N GLY A 15 21.64 6.57 8.99
CA GLY A 15 20.83 7.46 8.16
C GLY A 15 19.50 6.89 7.66
N VAL A 16 19.03 5.77 8.22
CA VAL A 16 17.70 5.24 7.89
C VAL A 16 16.59 6.19 8.32
N PRO A 17 15.57 6.43 7.48
CA PRO A 17 14.41 7.23 7.88
C PRO A 17 13.63 6.58 9.03
N ASP A 18 13.07 7.39 9.92
CA ASP A 18 12.20 6.95 11.03
C ASP A 18 11.02 6.10 10.55
N ARG A 19 10.51 6.38 9.34
CA ARG A 19 9.46 5.58 8.70
C ARG A 19 9.83 4.10 8.63
N LEU A 20 11.10 3.76 8.38
CA LEU A 20 11.54 2.36 8.30
C LEU A 20 11.46 1.65 9.67
N LEU A 21 11.74 2.37 10.76
CA LEU A 21 11.59 1.86 12.13
C LEU A 21 10.13 1.60 12.47
N VAL A 22 9.25 2.55 12.14
CA VAL A 22 7.81 2.44 12.32
C VAL A 22 7.25 1.24 11.55
N VAL A 23 7.63 1.12 10.27
CA VAL A 23 7.21 0.01 9.41
C VAL A 23 7.66 -1.34 9.96
N LEU A 24 8.91 -1.46 10.44
CA LEU A 24 9.38 -2.68 11.10
C LEU A 24 8.58 -2.98 12.37
N ALA A 25 8.39 -1.99 13.25
CA ALA A 25 7.63 -2.15 14.48
C ALA A 25 6.20 -2.63 14.22
N GLN A 26 5.53 -2.00 13.27
CA GLN A 26 4.17 -2.38 12.85
C GLN A 26 4.12 -3.80 12.31
N GLN A 27 5.08 -4.22 11.48
CA GLN A 27 5.16 -5.58 10.96
C GLN A 27 5.32 -6.62 12.09
N LEU A 28 6.17 -6.33 13.06
CA LEU A 28 6.40 -7.20 14.22
C LEU A 28 5.15 -7.28 15.11
N LEU A 29 4.46 -6.17 15.33
CA LEU A 29 3.18 -6.13 16.06
C LEU A 29 2.09 -6.93 15.34
N ALA A 30 1.91 -6.72 14.03
CA ALA A 30 0.90 -7.40 13.21
C ALA A 30 1.15 -8.91 13.08
N THR A 31 2.38 -9.38 13.32
CA THR A 31 2.74 -10.81 13.33
C THR A 31 2.94 -11.36 14.73
N HIS A 32 2.54 -10.61 15.77
CA HIS A 32 2.64 -11.01 17.18
C HIS A 32 4.06 -11.39 17.64
N GLN A 33 5.11 -10.88 16.98
CA GLN A 33 6.52 -11.12 17.30
C GLN A 33 7.02 -10.18 18.41
N LEU A 34 6.36 -10.23 19.57
CA LEU A 34 6.61 -9.28 20.66
C LEU A 34 8.00 -9.42 21.29
N ARG A 35 8.48 -10.65 21.50
CA ARG A 35 9.79 -10.91 22.09
C ARG A 35 10.90 -10.47 21.15
N GLU A 36 10.84 -10.87 19.89
CA GLU A 36 11.82 -10.49 18.89
C GLU A 36 11.82 -8.97 18.66
N GLY A 37 10.64 -8.34 18.69
CA GLY A 37 10.54 -6.89 18.61
C GLY A 37 11.18 -6.18 19.80
N TYR A 38 10.92 -6.65 21.02
CA TYR A 38 11.57 -6.12 22.22
C TYR A 38 13.09 -6.26 22.13
N ASP A 39 13.59 -7.47 21.87
CA ASP A 39 15.03 -7.75 21.84
C ASP A 39 15.72 -6.87 20.78
N HIS A 40 15.09 -6.69 19.61
CA HIS A 40 15.61 -5.85 18.54
C HIS A 40 15.66 -4.37 18.92
N PHE A 41 14.53 -3.79 19.35
CA PHE A 41 14.48 -2.35 19.67
C PHE A 41 15.21 -2.00 20.95
N ALA A 42 15.30 -2.92 21.93
CA ALA A 42 16.13 -2.73 23.12
C ALA A 42 17.62 -2.66 22.76
N ALA A 43 18.10 -3.56 21.89
CA ALA A 43 19.47 -3.50 21.38
C ALA A 43 19.72 -2.21 20.58
N LEU A 44 18.79 -1.83 19.70
CA LEU A 44 18.91 -0.60 18.91
C LEU A 44 18.86 0.66 19.79
N SER A 45 18.07 0.65 20.87
CA SER A 45 17.98 1.75 21.84
C SER A 45 19.31 1.90 22.62
N ALA A 46 20.00 0.81 22.90
CA ALA A 46 21.34 0.85 23.50
C ALA A 46 22.40 1.39 22.52
N GLU A 47 22.25 1.10 21.22
CA GLU A 47 23.12 1.62 20.15
C GLU A 47 22.83 3.10 19.82
N ARG A 48 21.60 3.57 20.03
CA ARG A 48 21.08 4.91 19.67
C ARG A 48 20.32 5.58 20.84
N PRO A 49 20.98 5.84 21.98
CA PRO A 49 20.30 6.38 23.18
C PRO A 49 19.65 7.76 22.95
N GLU A 50 20.10 8.51 21.95
CA GLU A 50 19.56 9.81 21.55
C GLU A 50 18.20 9.72 20.83
N SER A 51 17.85 8.57 20.25
CA SER A 51 16.59 8.42 19.52
C SER A 51 15.41 8.13 20.45
N ALA A 52 14.57 9.14 20.68
CA ALA A 52 13.35 8.99 21.47
C ALA A 52 12.37 7.99 20.83
N LEU A 53 12.31 7.93 19.49
CA LEU A 53 11.48 6.96 18.77
C LEU A 53 11.91 5.52 19.06
N VAL A 54 13.21 5.21 18.93
CA VAL A 54 13.71 3.85 19.19
C VAL A 54 13.51 3.44 20.65
N GLU A 55 13.74 4.36 21.58
CA GLU A 55 13.46 4.14 23.01
C GLU A 55 11.96 3.89 23.27
N SER A 56 11.09 4.66 22.63
CA SER A 56 9.64 4.48 22.71
C SER A 56 9.20 3.12 22.17
N LEU A 57 9.73 2.71 21.02
CA LEU A 57 9.47 1.39 20.43
C LEU A 57 9.89 0.26 21.36
N ALA A 58 11.10 0.34 21.94
CA ALA A 58 11.56 -0.65 22.92
C ALA A 58 10.58 -0.76 24.11
N GLY A 59 10.14 0.37 24.67
CA GLY A 59 9.18 0.40 25.79
C GLY A 59 7.79 -0.10 25.38
N ALA A 60 7.37 0.16 24.15
CA ALA A 60 6.10 -0.29 23.61
C ALA A 60 6.03 -1.81 23.41
N PHE A 61 7.14 -2.45 23.04
CA PHE A 61 7.26 -3.90 22.99
C PHE A 61 7.42 -4.50 24.40
N GLU A 62 8.24 -3.90 25.27
CA GLU A 62 8.46 -4.33 26.67
C GLU A 62 7.12 -4.44 27.42
N ALA A 63 6.30 -3.38 27.35
CA ALA A 63 5.00 -3.35 28.01
C ALA A 63 4.06 -4.44 27.47
N ARG A 64 3.99 -4.65 26.16
CA ARG A 64 3.09 -5.66 25.57
C ARG A 64 3.50 -7.09 25.89
N LEU A 65 4.78 -7.31 26.15
CA LEU A 65 5.38 -8.61 26.35
C LEU A 65 5.32 -9.08 27.81
N ASP A 66 5.72 -8.21 28.74
CA ASP A 66 5.81 -8.55 30.16
C ASP A 66 4.61 -8.04 30.98
N GLY A 67 3.68 -7.31 30.34
CA GLY A 67 2.52 -6.69 30.97
C GLY A 67 2.80 -5.25 31.43
N PRO A 68 1.89 -4.63 32.19
CA PRO A 68 2.06 -3.26 32.67
C PRO A 68 3.15 -3.17 33.76
N ASP A 69 4.43 -3.24 33.35
CA ASP A 69 5.59 -3.04 34.20
C ASP A 69 5.95 -1.55 34.31
N GLU A 70 6.32 -1.12 35.52
CA GLU A 70 6.74 0.25 35.82
C GLU A 70 7.96 0.65 34.99
N LYS A 71 8.88 -0.28 34.70
CA LYS A 71 10.06 0.01 33.87
C LYS A 71 9.71 0.39 32.44
N ALA A 72 8.78 -0.34 31.82
CA ALA A 72 8.34 -0.06 30.46
C ALA A 72 7.66 1.31 30.37
N PHE A 73 6.85 1.66 31.37
CA PHE A 73 6.19 2.96 31.43
C PHE A 73 7.16 4.12 31.67
N VAL A 74 8.17 3.95 32.53
CA VAL A 74 9.23 4.95 32.72
C VAL A 74 9.95 5.22 31.40
N ARG A 75 10.26 4.17 30.64
CA ARG A 75 10.90 4.31 29.32
C ARG A 75 10.01 5.06 28.32
N LEU A 76 8.72 4.71 28.25
CA LEU A 76 7.75 5.40 27.40
C LEU A 76 7.58 6.88 27.77
N ASP A 77 7.58 7.20 29.07
CA ASP A 77 7.48 8.58 29.56
C ASP A 77 8.73 9.41 29.23
N ALA A 78 9.92 8.82 29.40
CA ALA A 78 11.17 9.46 29.05
C ALA A 78 11.20 9.82 27.55
N ALA A 79 10.85 8.88 26.69
CA ALA A 79 10.79 9.09 25.24
C ALA A 79 9.79 10.19 24.85
N ALA A 80 8.55 10.11 25.35
CA ALA A 80 7.49 11.07 25.05
C ALA A 80 7.75 12.48 25.61
N SER A 81 8.64 12.63 26.60
CA SER A 81 9.05 13.94 27.12
C SER A 81 10.13 14.63 26.27
N ARG A 82 10.89 13.84 25.50
CA ARG A 82 12.01 14.32 24.67
C ARG A 82 11.59 14.69 23.25
N ASP A 83 10.62 13.95 22.71
CA ASP A 83 10.14 14.15 21.35
C ASP A 83 8.64 13.90 21.27
N LEU A 84 7.93 14.84 20.64
CA LEU A 84 6.49 14.83 20.51
C LEU A 84 6.09 14.13 19.19
N GLY A 85 4.87 13.61 19.12
CA GLY A 85 4.41 12.87 17.93
C GLY A 85 4.56 11.36 18.13
N LEU A 86 5.39 10.67 17.34
CA LEU A 86 5.43 9.20 17.35
C LEU A 86 5.65 8.57 18.75
N PRO A 87 6.52 9.10 19.63
CA PRO A 87 6.65 8.56 20.99
C PRO A 87 5.35 8.65 21.82
N GLN A 88 4.58 9.73 21.68
CA GLN A 88 3.28 9.89 22.34
C GLN A 88 2.23 8.96 21.73
N TYR A 89 2.26 8.73 20.42
CA TYR A 89 1.42 7.74 19.75
C TYR A 89 1.63 6.34 20.36
N PHE A 90 2.89 5.90 20.46
CA PHE A 90 3.19 4.58 21.04
C PHE A 90 2.82 4.50 22.52
N ARG A 91 3.13 5.51 23.32
CA ARG A 91 2.73 5.55 24.74
C ARG A 91 1.21 5.49 24.89
N GLY A 92 0.48 6.35 24.19
CA GLY A 92 -0.99 6.42 24.27
C GLY A 92 -1.66 5.11 23.85
N THR A 93 -1.24 4.52 22.73
CA THR A 93 -1.81 3.25 22.24
C THR A 93 -1.47 2.04 23.12
N VAL A 94 -0.26 1.99 23.69
CA VAL A 94 0.15 0.97 24.68
C VAL A 94 -0.72 1.05 25.92
N LEU A 95 -0.77 2.22 26.56
CA LEU A 95 -1.49 2.42 27.81
C LEU A 95 -2.99 2.14 27.65
N ALA A 96 -3.58 2.56 26.52
CA ALA A 96 -4.97 2.27 26.18
C ALA A 96 -5.27 0.77 25.98
N GLY A 97 -4.25 -0.05 25.74
CA GLY A 97 -4.39 -1.50 25.54
C GLY A 97 -4.53 -2.28 26.85
N PHE A 98 -4.15 -1.70 28.00
CA PHE A 98 -4.24 -2.36 29.30
C PHE A 98 -5.60 -2.15 29.98
N PRO A 99 -6.00 -3.06 30.90
CA PRO A 99 -7.15 -2.85 31.77
C PRO A 99 -7.10 -1.49 32.48
N ASP A 100 -8.26 -0.82 32.57
CA ASP A 100 -8.43 0.53 33.14
C ASP A 100 -7.43 1.57 32.61
N CYS A 101 -6.94 1.36 31.38
CA CYS A 101 -5.95 2.22 30.73
C CYS A 101 -4.67 2.38 31.59
N ALA A 102 -4.30 1.33 32.33
CA ALA A 102 -3.24 1.32 33.33
C ALA A 102 -3.36 2.45 34.39
N GLY A 103 -4.57 2.94 34.66
CA GLY A 103 -4.81 4.07 35.55
C GLY A 103 -4.38 5.43 34.99
N ARG A 104 -4.04 5.52 33.69
CA ARG A 104 -3.45 6.70 33.04
C ARG A 104 -4.28 7.24 31.88
N ALA A 105 -5.60 7.12 31.97
CA ALA A 105 -6.51 7.54 30.90
C ALA A 105 -6.33 9.02 30.47
N ASP A 106 -6.02 9.93 31.42
CA ASP A 106 -5.74 11.35 31.08
C ASP A 106 -4.52 11.51 30.18
N THR A 107 -3.44 10.75 30.45
CA THR A 107 -2.24 10.76 29.60
C THR A 107 -2.57 10.24 28.21
N VAL A 108 -3.34 9.16 28.11
CA VAL A 108 -3.76 8.58 26.84
C VAL A 108 -4.55 9.59 26.01
N ILE A 109 -5.54 10.24 26.62
CA ILE A 109 -6.37 11.24 25.95
C ILE A 109 -5.51 12.41 25.46
N SER A 110 -4.68 12.97 26.35
CA SER A 110 -3.80 14.09 25.99
C SER A 110 -2.85 13.75 24.83
N ASP A 111 -2.22 12.58 24.88
CA ASP A 111 -1.28 12.17 23.82
C ASP A 111 -2.01 12.00 22.49
N LEU A 112 -3.12 11.28 22.49
CA LEU A 112 -3.80 10.90 21.25
C LEU A 112 -4.63 12.03 20.63
N GLU A 113 -5.17 12.96 21.43
CA GLU A 113 -5.75 14.21 20.91
C GLU A 113 -4.67 15.10 20.28
N PHE A 114 -3.45 15.14 20.86
CA PHE A 114 -2.32 15.81 20.22
C PHE A 114 -1.96 15.16 18.88
N ILE A 115 -1.91 13.82 18.80
CA ILE A 115 -1.69 13.10 17.53
C ILE A 115 -2.72 13.51 16.47
N LEU A 116 -4.01 13.57 16.83
CA LEU A 116 -5.05 14.01 15.89
C LEU A 116 -4.87 15.46 15.43
N ALA A 117 -4.35 16.34 16.29
CA ALA A 117 -4.10 17.74 16.00
C ALA A 117 -2.88 17.98 15.08
N VAL A 118 -1.89 17.08 15.11
CA VAL A 118 -0.68 17.16 14.27
C VAL A 118 -0.61 16.11 13.17
N ARG A 119 -1.74 15.43 12.88
CA ARG A 119 -1.80 14.29 11.95
C ARG A 119 -1.18 14.54 10.58
N ASP A 120 -1.27 15.76 10.05
CA ASP A 120 -0.71 16.13 8.74
C ASP A 120 0.83 16.25 8.75
N ARG A 121 1.47 16.10 9.93
CA ARG A 121 2.93 16.08 10.09
C ARG A 121 3.47 14.68 10.41
N LEU A 122 2.59 13.69 10.54
CA LEU A 122 2.95 12.31 10.84
C LEU A 122 2.82 11.46 9.57
N PRO A 123 3.52 10.31 9.49
CA PRO A 123 3.24 9.33 8.44
C PRO A 123 1.75 8.94 8.44
N ALA A 124 1.20 8.59 7.27
CA ALA A 124 -0.15 8.06 7.16
C ALA A 124 -0.28 6.71 7.90
N GLY A 125 -1.51 6.35 8.28
CA GLY A 125 -1.82 5.02 8.80
C GLY A 125 -1.75 4.89 10.32
N PHE A 126 -2.25 5.88 11.05
CA PHE A 126 -2.41 5.77 12.52
C PHE A 126 -3.84 6.00 13.02
N LEU A 127 -4.70 6.64 12.22
CA LEU A 127 -5.96 7.23 12.70
C LEU A 127 -6.94 6.20 13.28
N HIS A 128 -7.08 5.02 12.67
CA HIS A 128 -7.94 3.96 13.18
C HIS A 128 -7.54 3.54 14.60
N SER A 129 -6.23 3.29 14.82
CA SER A 129 -5.70 2.90 16.12
C SER A 129 -5.79 4.00 17.16
N VAL A 130 -5.64 5.27 16.76
CA VAL A 130 -5.80 6.45 17.62
C VAL A 130 -7.25 6.55 18.11
N HIS A 131 -8.23 6.45 17.22
CA HIS A 131 -9.65 6.48 17.60
C HIS A 131 -10.05 5.27 18.46
N ALA A 132 -9.52 4.08 18.16
CA ALA A 132 -9.75 2.89 18.99
C ALA A 132 -9.20 3.05 20.40
N ALA A 133 -8.00 3.63 20.55
CA ALA A 133 -7.38 3.88 21.84
C ALA A 133 -8.08 5.02 22.61
N LEU A 134 -8.49 6.11 21.94
CA LEU A 134 -9.30 7.18 22.52
C LEU A 134 -10.66 6.67 23.02
N ALA A 135 -11.34 5.82 22.24
CA ALA A 135 -12.61 5.24 22.65
C ALA A 135 -12.49 4.47 23.97
N ARG A 136 -11.40 3.69 24.14
CA ARG A 136 -11.10 3.00 25.40
C ARG A 136 -10.76 3.99 26.53
N ALA A 137 -9.94 5.00 26.26
CA ALA A 137 -9.54 5.98 27.25
C ALA A 137 -10.70 6.83 27.79
N TYR A 138 -11.58 7.30 26.91
CA TYR A 138 -12.80 7.99 27.32
C TYR A 138 -13.72 7.08 28.14
N ALA A 139 -13.83 5.80 27.78
CA ALA A 139 -14.60 4.84 28.57
C ALA A 139 -14.01 4.62 29.98
N CYS A 140 -12.68 4.51 30.11
CA CYS A 140 -11.97 4.44 31.40
C CYS A 140 -12.30 5.65 32.33
N GLN A 141 -12.61 6.81 31.77
CA GLN A 141 -13.00 8.02 32.52
C GLN A 141 -14.50 8.20 32.73
N GLY A 142 -15.33 7.26 32.27
CA GLY A 142 -16.79 7.43 32.29
C GLY A 142 -17.32 8.47 31.28
N ARG A 143 -16.51 8.90 30.31
CA ARG A 143 -16.89 9.83 29.23
C ARG A 143 -17.60 9.08 28.10
N ALA A 144 -18.80 8.60 28.38
CA ALA A 144 -19.53 7.68 27.49
C ALA A 144 -19.89 8.28 26.11
N GLU A 145 -20.15 9.58 26.03
CA GLU A 145 -20.43 10.26 24.76
C GLU A 145 -19.19 10.36 23.88
N ASP A 146 -18.06 10.79 24.46
CA ASP A 146 -16.78 10.87 23.75
C ASP A 146 -16.30 9.48 23.31
N ALA A 147 -16.49 8.46 24.15
CA ALA A 147 -16.19 7.08 23.80
C ALA A 147 -17.01 6.60 22.59
N ARG A 148 -18.31 6.92 22.55
CA ARG A 148 -19.17 6.61 21.40
C ARG A 148 -18.75 7.38 20.15
N ALA A 149 -18.44 8.66 20.29
CA ALA A 149 -17.99 9.50 19.18
C ALA A 149 -16.67 9.00 18.60
N ALA A 150 -15.69 8.67 19.44
CA ALA A 150 -14.43 8.07 19.00
C ALA A 150 -14.65 6.70 18.34
N ARG A 151 -15.56 5.87 18.87
CA ARG A 151 -15.87 4.56 18.29
C ARG A 151 -16.52 4.66 16.91
N ALA A 152 -17.38 5.66 16.70
CA ALA A 152 -17.98 5.92 15.39
C ALA A 152 -16.94 6.28 14.32
N ARG A 153 -15.78 6.82 14.71
CA ARG A 153 -14.67 7.18 13.81
C ARG A 153 -13.68 6.05 13.53
N ILE A 154 -13.86 4.86 14.11
CA ILE A 154 -12.96 3.71 13.85
C ILE A 154 -13.18 3.15 12.45
N GLY A 155 -14.39 3.27 11.89
CA GLY A 155 -14.68 2.86 10.53
C GLY A 155 -14.69 1.35 10.26
N HIS A 156 -14.45 0.48 11.25
CA HIS A 156 -14.50 -0.98 11.08
C HIS A 156 -15.03 -1.71 12.33
N GLY A 157 -15.33 -3.01 12.17
CA GLY A 157 -15.81 -3.87 13.26
C GLY A 157 -14.76 -4.08 14.37
N PRO A 158 -15.19 -4.45 15.59
CA PRO A 158 -14.30 -4.60 16.75
C PRO A 158 -13.35 -5.81 16.67
N GLU A 159 -13.55 -6.69 15.68
CA GLU A 159 -12.75 -7.89 15.46
C GLU A 159 -11.41 -7.60 14.77
N LEU A 160 -11.23 -6.38 14.24
CA LEU A 160 -10.02 -5.96 13.55
C LEU A 160 -9.20 -4.98 14.38
N SER A 161 -7.89 -5.10 14.28
CA SER A 161 -6.89 -4.13 14.72
C SER A 161 -6.25 -3.48 13.50
N LEU A 162 -6.88 -2.41 13.01
CA LEU A 162 -6.35 -1.62 11.92
C LEU A 162 -5.57 -0.41 12.42
N VAL A 163 -4.47 -0.18 11.75
CA VAL A 163 -3.57 0.97 11.88
C VAL A 163 -3.56 1.71 10.55
N THR A 164 -3.52 0.99 9.42
CA THR A 164 -3.55 1.53 8.06
C THR A 164 -4.65 2.56 7.79
N GLU A 165 -4.44 3.44 6.80
CA GLU A 165 -5.46 4.36 6.26
C GLU A 165 -6.21 3.78 5.06
N ASN A 166 -5.91 2.54 4.67
CA ASN A 166 -6.64 1.86 3.61
C ASN A 166 -8.11 1.65 4.00
N LEU A 167 -9.00 2.02 3.09
CA LEU A 167 -10.44 1.96 3.21
C LEU A 167 -10.97 1.02 2.12
N VAL A 168 -11.96 0.20 2.44
CA VAL A 168 -12.62 -0.66 1.45
C VAL A 168 -14.10 -0.61 1.74
N SER A 169 -14.90 -0.12 0.80
CA SER A 169 -16.35 -0.13 0.94
C SER A 169 -17.03 -0.50 -0.36
N PRO A 170 -18.26 -1.04 -0.32
CA PRO A 170 -19.05 -1.25 -1.53
C PRO A 170 -19.29 0.05 -2.30
N GLU A 171 -19.42 1.18 -1.60
CA GLU A 171 -19.62 2.48 -2.25
C GLU A 171 -18.37 2.86 -3.02
N ASP A 172 -17.21 2.90 -2.38
CA ASP A 172 -16.02 3.57 -2.89
C ASP A 172 -14.96 2.65 -3.51
N GLY A 173 -15.07 1.33 -3.34
CA GLY A 173 -13.96 0.41 -3.62
C GLY A 173 -12.83 0.60 -2.60
N LEU A 174 -11.58 0.38 -3.04
CA LEU A 174 -10.38 0.65 -2.23
C LEU A 174 -10.01 2.13 -2.30
N ARG A 175 -9.70 2.74 -1.16
CA ARG A 175 -8.97 4.02 -1.08
C ARG A 175 -7.77 3.87 -0.15
N MET A 176 -6.68 4.59 -0.40
CA MET A 176 -5.46 4.46 0.43
C MET A 176 -5.32 5.54 1.51
N ALA A 177 -6.08 6.63 1.40
CA ALA A 177 -6.02 7.76 2.33
C ALA A 177 -7.37 8.49 2.41
N PRO A 178 -7.61 9.29 3.47
CA PRO A 178 -8.72 10.24 3.49
C PRO A 178 -8.56 11.33 2.42
N PRO A 179 -9.67 11.84 1.83
CA PRO A 179 -9.64 12.88 0.80
C PRO A 179 -8.94 14.17 1.25
N ARG A 180 -7.93 14.62 0.50
CA ARG A 180 -7.22 15.90 0.68
C ARG A 180 -6.75 16.46 -0.66
N LEU A 181 -7.03 17.75 -0.91
CA LEU A 181 -6.47 18.48 -2.06
C LEU A 181 -5.22 19.24 -1.61
N VAL A 182 -4.04 18.81 -2.06
CA VAL A 182 -2.74 19.30 -1.60
C VAL A 182 -2.04 20.08 -2.70
N GLU A 183 -1.66 21.33 -2.45
CA GLU A 183 -0.79 22.10 -3.36
C GLU A 183 0.68 21.66 -3.17
N MET A 184 1.19 20.83 -4.08
CA MET A 184 2.55 20.25 -3.98
C MET A 184 3.63 21.13 -4.62
N ALA A 185 3.25 21.98 -5.54
CA ALA A 185 4.06 23.05 -6.13
C ALA A 185 3.12 24.20 -6.54
N PRO A 186 3.62 25.43 -6.79
CA PRO A 186 2.76 26.56 -7.16
C PRO A 186 1.80 26.22 -8.29
N GLY A 187 0.49 26.28 -8.02
CA GLY A 187 -0.57 25.96 -8.99
C GLY A 187 -0.75 24.47 -9.31
N VAL A 188 -0.02 23.57 -8.65
CA VAL A 188 -0.11 22.11 -8.83
C VAL A 188 -0.83 21.50 -7.63
N HIS A 189 -2.11 21.18 -7.81
CA HIS A 189 -2.98 20.62 -6.78
C HIS A 189 -3.21 19.13 -7.01
N VAL A 190 -2.78 18.28 -6.07
CA VAL A 190 -2.93 16.83 -6.13
C VAL A 190 -4.10 16.41 -5.24
N ALA A 191 -5.07 15.71 -5.81
CA ALA A 191 -6.23 15.15 -5.15
C ALA A 191 -5.87 13.77 -4.60
N GLN A 192 -5.53 13.70 -3.32
CA GLN A 192 -5.15 12.47 -2.63
C GLN A 192 -6.34 11.86 -1.91
N GLY A 193 -6.49 10.53 -1.97
CA GLY A 193 -7.50 9.81 -1.17
C GLY A 193 -8.97 10.08 -1.53
N TYR A 194 -9.26 10.83 -2.60
CA TYR A 194 -10.61 10.93 -3.17
C TYR A 194 -11.02 9.63 -3.87
N ASP A 195 -10.04 8.85 -4.32
CA ASP A 195 -10.18 7.65 -5.11
C ASP A 195 -9.11 6.61 -4.68
N PHE A 196 -9.09 5.47 -5.36
CA PHE A 196 -7.99 4.52 -5.34
C PHE A 196 -6.70 5.17 -5.87
N ALA A 197 -6.81 5.91 -6.98
CA ALA A 197 -5.72 6.70 -7.57
C ALA A 197 -5.69 8.15 -7.06
N ASP A 198 -4.50 8.71 -6.96
CA ASP A 198 -4.25 10.14 -6.90
C ASP A 198 -4.25 10.72 -8.32
N PHE A 199 -4.89 11.87 -8.48
CA PHE A 199 -4.95 12.62 -9.73
C PHE A 199 -4.72 14.10 -9.43
N ALA A 200 -4.50 14.94 -10.44
CA ALA A 200 -4.08 16.32 -10.19
C ALA A 200 -4.72 17.36 -11.11
N PHE A 201 -4.66 18.60 -10.66
CA PHE A 201 -5.08 19.79 -11.36
C PHE A 201 -3.94 20.82 -11.36
N VAL A 202 -3.51 21.20 -12.56
CA VAL A 202 -2.54 22.28 -12.75
C VAL A 202 -3.28 23.52 -13.21
N VAL A 203 -3.32 24.54 -12.35
CA VAL A 203 -3.96 25.83 -12.62
C VAL A 203 -2.98 26.70 -13.41
N THR A 204 -3.36 27.05 -14.64
CA THR A 204 -2.55 27.86 -15.55
C THR A 204 -3.24 29.20 -15.82
N GLY A 205 -2.57 30.09 -16.57
CA GLY A 205 -3.15 31.36 -17.03
C GLY A 205 -4.30 31.22 -18.03
N GLU A 206 -4.45 30.06 -18.70
CA GLU A 206 -5.46 29.83 -19.75
C GLU A 206 -6.49 28.75 -19.41
N GLY A 207 -6.44 28.19 -18.20
CA GLY A 207 -7.34 27.12 -17.77
C GLY A 207 -6.69 26.15 -16.80
N VAL A 208 -7.42 25.07 -16.50
CA VAL A 208 -6.91 23.95 -15.71
C VAL A 208 -6.54 22.79 -16.62
N VAL A 209 -5.35 22.22 -16.39
CA VAL A 209 -4.94 20.94 -16.97
C VAL A 209 -5.13 19.87 -15.89
N ALA A 210 -6.04 18.93 -16.11
CA ALA A 210 -6.17 17.75 -15.27
C ALA A 210 -5.13 16.70 -15.69
N ILE A 211 -4.58 15.97 -14.72
CA ILE A 211 -3.72 14.83 -14.93
C ILE A 211 -4.40 13.64 -14.26
N ASP A 212 -4.79 12.65 -15.07
CA ASP A 212 -5.69 11.56 -14.71
C ASP A 212 -7.08 12.00 -14.22
N ALA A 213 -7.95 11.02 -13.99
CA ALA A 213 -9.38 11.25 -13.81
C ALA A 213 -10.08 10.30 -12.82
N ALA A 214 -9.35 9.67 -11.89
CA ALA A 214 -9.92 8.76 -10.88
C ALA A 214 -10.61 7.51 -11.48
N SER A 215 -11.00 6.55 -10.62
CA SER A 215 -11.75 5.34 -11.02
C SER A 215 -13.22 5.58 -11.31
N HIS A 216 -13.79 6.66 -10.77
CA HIS A 216 -15.23 6.92 -10.88
C HIS A 216 -15.57 8.41 -10.99
N PRO A 217 -16.59 8.80 -11.79
CA PRO A 217 -16.98 10.20 -12.00
C PRO A 217 -17.27 10.96 -10.70
N ARG A 218 -17.87 10.28 -9.72
CA ARG A 218 -18.20 10.91 -8.42
C ARG A 218 -16.96 11.28 -7.61
N HIS A 219 -15.86 10.52 -7.74
CA HIS A 219 -14.60 10.77 -7.05
C HIS A 219 -13.87 11.95 -7.71
N ALA A 220 -13.77 11.96 -9.03
CA ALA A 220 -13.25 13.09 -9.81
C ALA A 220 -14.06 14.38 -9.54
N ALA A 221 -15.39 14.29 -9.53
CA ALA A 221 -16.27 15.42 -9.23
C ALA A 221 -16.11 15.93 -7.79
N ALA A 222 -15.77 15.06 -6.83
CA ALA A 222 -15.53 15.48 -5.45
C ALA A 222 -14.29 16.34 -5.33
N ALA A 223 -13.16 15.92 -5.91
CA ALA A 223 -11.96 16.75 -5.92
C ALA A 223 -12.13 18.03 -6.74
N LEU A 224 -12.86 17.96 -7.87
CA LEU A 224 -13.15 19.14 -8.68
C LEU A 224 -13.97 20.18 -7.88
N ARG A 225 -14.94 19.75 -7.05
CA ARG A 225 -15.68 20.68 -6.16
C ARG A 225 -14.74 21.41 -5.21
N ASP A 226 -13.77 20.72 -4.63
CA ASP A 226 -12.81 21.34 -3.71
C ASP A 226 -11.84 22.27 -4.46
N LEU A 227 -11.45 21.92 -5.68
CA LEU A 227 -10.70 22.81 -6.57
C LEU A 227 -11.49 24.09 -6.91
N ARG A 228 -12.83 24.05 -7.00
CA ARG A 228 -13.65 25.25 -7.23
C ARG A 228 -13.62 26.26 -6.09
N ALA A 229 -13.16 25.87 -4.90
CA ALA A 229 -12.86 26.84 -3.86
C ALA A 229 -11.57 27.65 -4.12
N ILE A 230 -10.73 27.19 -5.07
CA ILE A 230 -9.44 27.79 -5.44
C ILE A 230 -9.57 28.54 -6.78
N THR A 231 -10.27 27.97 -7.78
CA THR A 231 -10.38 28.57 -9.12
C THR A 231 -11.67 28.19 -9.86
N ASP A 232 -12.23 29.16 -10.59
CA ASP A 232 -13.37 28.97 -11.51
C ASP A 232 -12.93 28.69 -12.95
N ALA A 233 -11.62 28.60 -13.23
CA ALA A 233 -11.12 28.39 -14.59
C ALA A 233 -11.58 27.04 -15.19
N PRO A 234 -11.95 26.98 -16.47
CA PRO A 234 -12.42 25.73 -17.09
C PRO A 234 -11.29 24.70 -17.20
N ILE A 235 -11.64 23.41 -17.18
CA ILE A 235 -10.70 22.34 -17.53
C ILE A 235 -10.55 22.35 -19.05
N THR A 236 -9.36 22.72 -19.53
CA THR A 236 -9.07 22.82 -20.97
C THR A 236 -8.40 21.56 -21.51
N HIS A 237 -7.67 20.84 -20.66
CA HIS A 237 -6.98 19.61 -21.04
C HIS A 237 -7.13 18.56 -19.94
N VAL A 238 -7.20 17.30 -20.34
CA VAL A 238 -7.00 16.14 -19.47
C VAL A 238 -5.88 15.30 -20.08
N ILE A 239 -4.79 15.13 -19.35
CA ILE A 239 -3.65 14.30 -19.77
C ILE A 239 -3.70 13.01 -18.97
N LEU A 240 -3.86 11.89 -19.66
CA LEU A 240 -3.90 10.56 -19.05
C LEU A 240 -2.48 10.00 -19.01
N THR A 241 -2.06 9.54 -17.83
CA THR A 241 -0.74 8.92 -17.63
C THR A 241 -0.69 7.54 -18.27
N HIS A 242 -1.77 6.76 -18.18
CA HIS A 242 -1.90 5.43 -18.78
C HIS A 242 -3.37 4.95 -18.78
N ALA A 243 -3.65 3.81 -19.42
CA ALA A 243 -5.00 3.32 -19.68
C ALA A 243 -5.69 2.54 -18.54
N HIS A 244 -5.24 2.61 -17.28
CA HIS A 244 -5.90 1.87 -16.19
C HIS A 244 -7.22 2.51 -15.75
N PHE A 245 -8.14 1.66 -15.27
CA PHE A 245 -9.51 2.04 -14.93
C PHE A 245 -9.58 3.16 -13.87
N ASP A 246 -8.63 3.20 -12.95
CA ASP A 246 -8.50 4.18 -11.87
C ASP A 246 -7.87 5.51 -12.28
N HIS A 247 -7.34 5.58 -13.49
CA HIS A 247 -6.81 6.82 -14.08
C HIS A 247 -7.77 7.45 -15.10
N ILE A 248 -8.70 6.66 -15.63
CA ILE A 248 -9.57 7.09 -16.74
C ILE A 248 -11.07 7.06 -16.39
N GLY A 249 -11.42 6.44 -15.27
CA GLY A 249 -12.79 6.10 -14.90
C GLY A 249 -13.72 7.29 -14.68
N GLY A 250 -13.23 8.37 -14.10
CA GLY A 250 -14.00 9.59 -13.87
C GLY A 250 -13.87 10.66 -14.95
N LEU A 251 -13.37 10.32 -16.14
CA LEU A 251 -13.09 11.27 -17.22
C LEU A 251 -14.30 12.16 -17.57
N GLU A 252 -15.51 11.60 -17.59
CA GLU A 252 -16.73 12.37 -17.91
C GLU A 252 -17.00 13.53 -16.94
N ALA A 253 -16.52 13.46 -15.70
CA ALA A 253 -16.66 14.54 -14.73
C ALA A 253 -15.68 15.70 -14.97
N LEU A 254 -14.59 15.44 -15.71
CA LEU A 254 -13.51 16.40 -15.95
C LEU A 254 -13.52 16.95 -17.38
N THR A 255 -14.22 16.30 -18.32
CA THR A 255 -14.31 16.74 -19.72
C THR A 255 -15.54 17.57 -20.01
N GLY A 256 -15.37 18.70 -20.69
CA GLY A 256 -16.44 19.49 -21.30
C GLY A 256 -16.29 19.61 -22.82
N ALA A 257 -17.18 20.37 -23.47
CA ALA A 257 -17.22 20.50 -24.93
C ALA A 257 -15.94 21.07 -25.58
N THR A 258 -15.08 21.72 -24.80
CA THR A 258 -13.82 22.34 -25.26
C THR A 258 -12.58 21.68 -24.67
N SER A 259 -12.73 20.63 -23.87
CA SER A 259 -11.60 19.95 -23.25
C SER A 259 -10.92 19.03 -24.28
N GLN A 260 -9.60 18.99 -24.28
CA GLN A 260 -8.82 18.03 -25.08
C GLN A 260 -8.27 16.91 -24.19
N VAL A 261 -8.53 15.65 -24.56
CA VAL A 261 -7.96 14.47 -23.92
C VAL A 261 -6.69 14.06 -24.63
N ILE A 262 -5.58 13.96 -23.90
CA ILE A 262 -4.26 13.61 -24.41
C ILE A 262 -3.79 12.32 -23.73
N ALA A 263 -3.30 11.37 -24.51
CA ALA A 263 -2.69 10.14 -24.00
C ALA A 263 -1.50 9.72 -24.86
N GLN A 264 -0.79 8.68 -24.44
CA GLN A 264 0.30 8.08 -25.21
C GLN A 264 -0.24 7.22 -26.37
N ALA A 265 0.54 7.03 -27.43
CA ALA A 265 0.08 6.43 -28.69
C ALA A 265 -0.40 4.96 -28.63
N GLY A 266 0.11 4.17 -27.69
CA GLY A 266 -0.30 2.81 -27.35
C GLY A 266 -1.51 2.71 -26.41
N PHE A 267 -2.03 3.83 -25.88
CA PHE A 267 -3.20 3.85 -25.00
C PHE A 267 -4.41 3.05 -25.56
N PRO A 268 -4.78 3.17 -26.86
CA PRO A 268 -5.91 2.39 -27.39
C PRO A 268 -5.69 0.87 -27.35
N ASP A 269 -4.44 0.41 -27.48
CA ASP A 269 -4.11 -1.01 -27.45
C ASP A 269 -4.15 -1.55 -26.02
N GLU A 270 -3.62 -0.79 -25.06
CA GLU A 270 -3.65 -1.15 -23.63
C GLU A 270 -5.11 -1.17 -23.13
N LEU A 271 -5.90 -0.13 -23.44
CA LEU A 271 -7.32 -0.09 -23.08
C LEU A 271 -8.10 -1.29 -23.63
N ARG A 272 -7.80 -1.71 -24.86
CA ARG A 272 -8.43 -2.89 -25.49
C ARG A 272 -8.04 -4.18 -24.77
N LEU A 273 -6.79 -4.32 -24.32
CA LEU A 273 -6.33 -5.48 -23.56
C LEU A 273 -7.06 -5.56 -22.22
N GLN A 274 -7.16 -4.45 -21.51
CA GLN A 274 -7.83 -4.39 -20.23
C GLN A 274 -9.33 -4.66 -20.35
N ALA A 275 -10.01 -4.03 -21.32
CA ALA A 275 -11.45 -4.22 -21.54
C ALA A 275 -11.81 -5.66 -21.96
N ALA A 276 -10.85 -6.41 -22.51
CA ALA A 276 -11.01 -7.83 -22.84
C ALA A 276 -10.62 -8.78 -21.68
N GLY A 277 -9.92 -8.27 -20.67
CA GLY A 277 -9.48 -9.03 -19.50
C GLY A 277 -10.60 -9.23 -18.46
N PRO A 278 -10.42 -10.18 -17.53
CA PRO A 278 -11.27 -10.23 -16.35
C PRO A 278 -11.14 -8.92 -15.56
N PRO A 279 -12.21 -8.42 -14.93
CA PRO A 279 -12.09 -7.25 -14.07
C PRO A 279 -11.12 -7.54 -12.91
N PRO A 280 -10.47 -6.51 -12.34
CA PRO A 280 -9.70 -6.65 -11.12
C PRO A 280 -10.58 -7.20 -9.98
N PHE A 281 -9.98 -7.60 -8.86
CA PHE A 281 -10.76 -8.11 -7.73
C PHE A 281 -11.83 -7.10 -7.31
N ARG A 282 -13.05 -7.59 -7.12
CA ARG A 282 -14.25 -6.77 -6.98
C ARG A 282 -14.17 -5.68 -5.90
N SER A 283 -13.41 -5.93 -4.84
CA SER A 283 -13.21 -5.00 -3.72
C SER A 283 -12.45 -3.73 -4.07
N LEU A 284 -11.74 -3.69 -5.20
CA LEU A 284 -11.05 -2.48 -5.67
C LEU A 284 -12.01 -1.48 -6.30
N LEU A 285 -13.11 -1.96 -6.87
CA LEU A 285 -14.04 -1.14 -7.63
C LEU A 285 -15.27 -0.75 -6.78
N PRO A 286 -15.78 0.47 -6.97
CA PRO A 286 -17.15 0.84 -6.62
C PRO A 286 -18.19 -0.19 -7.04
N ALA A 287 -19.28 -0.31 -6.27
CA ALA A 287 -20.24 -1.36 -6.54
C ALA A 287 -21.15 -1.19 -7.74
N ASP A 288 -21.29 0.05 -8.17
CA ASP A 288 -22.00 0.51 -9.35
C ASP A 288 -21.09 0.67 -10.58
N GLN A 289 -19.80 0.35 -10.48
CA GLN A 289 -18.87 0.40 -11.60
C GLN A 289 -18.87 -0.93 -12.37
N ASP A 290 -19.40 -0.86 -13.59
CA ASP A 290 -19.43 -1.98 -14.53
C ASP A 290 -18.26 -1.89 -15.52
N GLY A 291 -17.23 -2.70 -15.26
CA GLY A 291 -16.09 -2.85 -16.17
C GLY A 291 -15.23 -1.60 -16.35
N ILE A 292 -14.54 -1.53 -17.49
CA ILE A 292 -13.58 -0.47 -17.81
C ILE A 292 -14.24 0.51 -18.79
N PRO A 293 -14.18 1.82 -18.54
CA PRO A 293 -14.84 2.78 -19.41
C PRO A 293 -14.16 2.87 -20.78
N HIS A 294 -14.97 3.10 -21.80
CA HIS A 294 -14.47 3.32 -23.15
C HIS A 294 -14.00 4.77 -23.32
N VAL A 295 -12.70 4.98 -23.47
CA VAL A 295 -12.07 6.29 -23.64
C VAL A 295 -11.39 6.38 -25.00
N VAL A 296 -11.61 7.49 -25.70
CA VAL A 296 -10.92 7.81 -26.97
C VAL A 296 -10.19 9.14 -26.78
N PRO A 297 -8.85 9.12 -26.67
CA PRO A 297 -8.06 10.36 -26.62
C PRO A 297 -8.21 11.17 -27.92
N ASP A 298 -8.29 12.49 -27.80
CA ASP A 298 -8.32 13.41 -28.94
C ASP A 298 -6.94 13.56 -29.59
N ARG A 299 -5.88 13.38 -28.80
CA ARG A 299 -4.48 13.50 -29.22
C ARG A 299 -3.65 12.37 -28.62
N LEU A 300 -2.79 11.79 -29.46
CA LEU A 300 -1.85 10.75 -29.09
C LEU A 300 -0.41 11.26 -29.16
N VAL A 301 0.41 10.84 -28.19
CA VAL A 301 1.83 11.20 -28.08
C VAL A 301 2.71 9.97 -28.32
N ASP A 302 3.54 9.99 -29.37
CA ASP A 302 4.41 8.86 -29.76
C ASP A 302 5.91 9.10 -29.50
N ARG A 303 6.28 10.35 -29.20
CA ARG A 303 7.66 10.77 -28.90
C ARG A 303 7.64 11.96 -27.94
N PRO A 304 8.77 12.26 -27.27
CA PRO A 304 8.85 13.41 -26.38
C PRO A 304 8.44 14.71 -27.08
N GLU A 305 7.53 15.45 -26.47
CA GLU A 305 7.07 16.75 -26.97
C GLU A 305 6.71 17.70 -25.84
N THR A 306 6.55 18.99 -26.18
CA THR A 306 6.15 20.03 -25.24
C THR A 306 4.75 20.54 -25.59
N LEU A 307 3.85 20.48 -24.61
CA LEU A 307 2.58 21.19 -24.59
C LEU A 307 2.76 22.48 -23.77
N THR A 308 2.13 23.57 -24.19
CA THR A 308 2.12 24.84 -23.46
C THR A 308 0.69 25.32 -23.33
N VAL A 309 0.28 25.66 -22.11
CA VAL A 309 -1.06 26.18 -21.78
C VAL A 309 -0.85 27.45 -20.98
N GLY A 310 -1.17 28.61 -21.56
CA GLY A 310 -0.70 29.90 -21.06
C GLY A 310 0.83 29.96 -21.02
N GLU A 311 1.39 30.19 -19.83
CA GLU A 311 2.85 30.21 -19.59
C GLU A 311 3.40 28.88 -19.06
N THR A 312 2.52 27.94 -18.69
CA THR A 312 2.91 26.66 -18.09
C THR A 312 3.32 25.67 -19.17
N ARG A 313 4.49 25.06 -19.01
CA ARG A 313 5.05 24.06 -19.94
C ARG A 313 4.91 22.66 -19.39
N PHE A 314 4.46 21.74 -20.23
CA PHE A 314 4.38 20.31 -19.95
C PHE A 314 5.24 19.58 -20.97
N THR A 315 6.26 18.86 -20.51
CA THR A 315 7.03 17.94 -21.35
C THR A 315 6.44 16.56 -21.18
N LEU A 316 5.87 16.02 -22.26
CA LEU A 316 5.22 14.72 -22.30
C LEU A 316 6.24 13.71 -22.82
N VAL A 317 6.55 12.66 -22.05
CA VAL A 317 7.60 11.68 -22.36
C VAL A 317 7.02 10.28 -22.32
N PRO A 318 6.75 9.66 -23.49
CA PRO A 318 6.30 8.27 -23.56
C PRO A 318 7.33 7.30 -22.96
N ILE A 319 6.84 6.35 -22.18
CA ILE A 319 7.58 5.20 -21.66
C ILE A 319 6.86 3.90 -22.08
N GLY A 320 7.60 2.80 -22.14
CA GLY A 320 7.11 1.53 -22.69
C GLY A 320 7.15 0.38 -21.70
N GLY A 321 6.88 0.66 -20.43
CA GLY A 321 6.89 -0.35 -19.38
C GLY A 321 7.01 0.26 -17.98
N GLY A 322 7.33 -0.60 -17.00
CA GLY A 322 6.89 -0.37 -15.62
C GLY A 322 5.65 -1.24 -15.41
N GLU A 323 4.55 -0.62 -15.03
CA GLU A 323 3.24 -1.26 -14.99
C GLU A 323 2.67 -1.50 -16.41
N THR A 324 2.38 -0.44 -17.17
CA THR A 324 1.75 -0.56 -18.50
C THR A 324 2.70 -0.31 -19.67
N SER A 325 2.29 -0.71 -20.87
CA SER A 325 3.05 -0.44 -22.11
C SER A 325 2.83 0.97 -22.68
N ASP A 326 1.81 1.68 -22.18
CA ASP A 326 1.35 2.99 -22.66
C ASP A 326 1.67 4.16 -21.71
N GLY A 327 2.54 3.98 -20.72
CA GLY A 327 2.85 5.02 -19.75
C GLY A 327 3.33 6.35 -20.35
N LEU A 328 2.93 7.45 -19.74
CA LEU A 328 3.28 8.82 -20.11
C LEU A 328 3.76 9.61 -18.90
N LEU A 329 5.05 9.98 -18.90
CA LEU A 329 5.56 10.93 -17.91
C LEU A 329 5.16 12.35 -18.30
N ILE A 330 4.70 13.14 -17.33
CA ILE A 330 4.29 14.53 -17.53
C ILE A 330 5.16 15.42 -16.64
N HIS A 331 6.13 16.08 -17.26
CA HIS A 331 7.11 16.92 -16.57
C HIS A 331 6.78 18.40 -16.68
N LEU A 332 6.67 19.06 -15.54
CA LEU A 332 6.59 20.51 -15.39
C LEU A 332 7.98 21.03 -15.00
N PRO A 333 8.80 21.48 -15.97
CA PRO A 333 10.20 21.80 -15.72
C PRO A 333 10.39 23.04 -14.84
N ASP A 334 9.45 23.99 -14.87
CA ASP A 334 9.54 25.24 -14.13
C ASP A 334 9.19 25.03 -12.64
N GLU A 335 8.25 24.13 -12.36
CA GLU A 335 7.85 23.71 -11.02
C GLU A 335 8.74 22.58 -10.47
N GLY A 336 9.48 21.89 -11.35
CA GLY A 336 10.34 20.77 -11.03
C GLY A 336 9.57 19.52 -10.61
N VAL A 337 8.37 19.30 -11.18
CA VAL A 337 7.46 18.20 -10.83
C VAL A 337 7.34 17.25 -12.01
N VAL A 338 7.44 15.93 -11.76
CA VAL A 338 7.10 14.90 -12.74
C VAL A 338 5.96 14.06 -12.22
N PHE A 339 4.86 14.01 -12.96
CA PHE A 339 3.83 12.99 -12.79
C PHE A 339 4.27 11.72 -13.51
N THR A 340 4.26 10.61 -12.80
CA THR A 340 4.81 9.33 -13.27
C THR A 340 3.75 8.27 -13.57
N GLY A 341 2.48 8.55 -13.27
CA GLY A 341 1.43 7.53 -13.19
C GLY A 341 1.89 6.41 -12.27
N ASP A 342 1.68 5.18 -12.73
CA ASP A 342 2.02 3.96 -11.98
C ASP A 342 3.22 3.21 -12.56
N MET A 343 4.11 3.95 -13.24
CA MET A 343 5.41 3.46 -13.71
C MET A 343 6.16 2.61 -12.65
N CYS A 344 6.10 3.03 -11.37
CA CYS A 344 6.78 2.39 -10.24
C CYS A 344 5.82 1.63 -9.32
N MET A 345 5.18 0.58 -9.84
CA MET A 345 4.36 -0.31 -9.02
C MET A 345 5.16 -1.40 -8.31
N PRO A 346 4.87 -1.71 -7.03
CA PRO A 346 5.44 -2.85 -6.33
C PRO A 346 5.11 -4.21 -6.97
N TYR A 347 4.10 -4.23 -7.84
CA TYR A 347 3.64 -5.39 -8.60
C TYR A 347 3.71 -5.04 -10.08
N LEU A 348 4.45 -5.84 -10.86
CA LEU A 348 4.58 -5.61 -12.29
C LEU A 348 3.53 -6.43 -13.03
N GLY A 349 2.38 -5.81 -13.31
CA GLY A 349 1.24 -6.35 -14.05
C GLY A 349 0.35 -7.34 -13.30
N ALA A 350 0.86 -8.05 -12.30
CA ALA A 350 0.02 -8.89 -11.44
C ALA A 350 -0.70 -8.04 -10.38
N PRO A 351 -1.97 -8.32 -10.03
CA PRO A 351 -2.86 -9.39 -10.51
C PRO A 351 -3.87 -8.94 -11.59
N PHE A 352 -3.77 -7.70 -12.11
CA PHE A 352 -4.86 -7.08 -12.88
C PHE A 352 -4.88 -7.50 -14.33
N PHE A 353 -3.75 -7.33 -15.02
CA PHE A 353 -3.68 -7.48 -16.47
C PHE A 353 -2.40 -8.19 -16.89
N PRO A 354 -2.35 -8.83 -18.07
CA PRO A 354 -1.15 -9.51 -18.56
C PRO A 354 -0.07 -8.53 -19.05
N GLU A 355 0.29 -7.54 -18.22
CA GLU A 355 1.21 -6.43 -18.49
C GLU A 355 2.46 -6.51 -17.60
N GLY A 356 3.16 -5.40 -17.35
CA GLY A 356 4.31 -5.35 -16.45
C GLY A 356 5.63 -5.72 -17.11
N SER A 357 6.58 -4.77 -17.10
CA SER A 357 7.89 -4.91 -17.74
C SER A 357 9.03 -4.49 -16.79
N PRO A 358 9.81 -5.44 -16.25
CA PRO A 358 11.00 -5.14 -15.44
C PRO A 358 12.02 -4.31 -16.22
N ALA A 359 12.26 -4.64 -17.50
CA ALA A 359 13.17 -3.87 -18.35
C ALA A 359 12.66 -2.45 -18.60
N GLY A 360 11.35 -2.31 -18.83
CA GLY A 360 10.70 -1.01 -18.99
C GLY A 360 10.75 -0.15 -17.74
N LEU A 361 10.59 -0.74 -16.55
CA LEU A 361 10.78 -0.06 -15.27
C LEU A 361 12.20 0.51 -15.15
N LEU A 362 13.22 -0.30 -15.46
CA LEU A 362 14.62 0.14 -15.38
C LEU A 362 14.94 1.28 -16.36
N ASP A 363 14.36 1.25 -17.56
CA ASP A 363 14.46 2.33 -18.55
C ASP A 363 13.75 3.60 -18.07
N ALA A 364 12.53 3.47 -17.57
CA ALA A 364 11.69 4.58 -17.12
C ALA A 364 12.29 5.29 -15.89
N LEU A 365 12.84 4.53 -14.93
CA LEU A 365 13.63 5.08 -13.82
C LEU A 365 14.81 5.94 -14.32
N GLY A 366 15.53 5.47 -15.34
CA GLY A 366 16.62 6.24 -15.96
C GLY A 366 16.14 7.54 -16.61
N LYS A 367 15.04 7.46 -17.37
CA LYS A 367 14.42 8.65 -18.00
C LYS A 367 13.98 9.69 -16.97
N VAL A 368 13.38 9.27 -15.86
CA VAL A 368 13.00 10.21 -14.79
C VAL A 368 14.22 10.88 -14.17
N GLN A 369 15.33 10.17 -13.98
CA GLN A 369 16.58 10.77 -13.50
C GLN A 369 17.13 11.81 -14.49
N ASP A 370 17.02 11.57 -15.80
CA ASP A 370 17.47 12.50 -16.84
C ASP A 370 16.65 13.81 -16.85
N LEU A 371 15.37 13.75 -16.47
CA LEU A 371 14.51 14.94 -16.31
C LEU A 371 14.91 15.82 -15.12
N ARG A 372 15.68 15.27 -14.16
CA ARG A 372 16.13 15.95 -12.93
C ARG A 372 15.02 16.66 -12.15
N PRO A 373 13.90 15.97 -11.84
CA PRO A 373 12.84 16.58 -11.06
C PRO A 373 13.28 16.87 -9.63
N ARG A 374 12.59 17.82 -9.00
CA ARG A 374 12.65 18.04 -7.56
C ARG A 374 11.62 17.18 -6.82
N LEU A 375 10.48 16.92 -7.45
CA LEU A 375 9.37 16.17 -6.86
C LEU A 375 8.82 15.17 -7.89
N LEU A 376 8.46 13.98 -7.40
CA LEU A 376 7.69 12.98 -8.13
C LEU A 376 6.28 12.93 -7.56
N VAL A 377 5.28 12.89 -8.43
CA VAL A 377 3.91 12.56 -8.09
C VAL A 377 3.56 11.28 -8.84
N HIS A 378 3.15 10.26 -8.10
CA HIS A 378 2.75 8.96 -8.64
C HIS A 378 1.23 8.86 -8.67
N GLY A 379 0.70 7.82 -9.31
CA GLY A 379 -0.72 7.54 -9.37
C GLY A 379 -1.35 7.14 -8.04
N HIS A 380 -0.58 6.95 -6.97
CA HIS A 380 -1.11 6.70 -5.63
C HIS A 380 -0.30 7.39 -4.53
N THR A 381 -0.95 7.76 -3.43
CA THR A 381 -0.32 8.44 -2.28
C THR A 381 0.86 7.64 -1.73
N ALA A 382 0.67 6.34 -1.49
CA ALA A 382 1.72 5.49 -0.95
C ALA A 382 2.94 5.39 -1.88
N LEU A 383 2.75 5.48 -3.20
CA LEU A 383 3.87 5.51 -4.14
C LEU A 383 4.60 6.85 -4.08
N THR A 384 3.86 7.96 -4.07
CA THR A 384 4.41 9.31 -3.96
C THR A 384 5.29 9.47 -2.71
N GLU A 385 4.86 8.93 -1.58
CA GLU A 385 5.63 9.06 -0.34
C GLU A 385 6.84 8.11 -0.24
N ASN A 386 6.84 6.99 -0.95
CA ASN A 386 7.89 5.99 -0.86
C ASN A 386 8.92 6.14 -1.98
N PHE A 387 8.47 6.28 -3.24
CA PHE A 387 9.30 6.31 -4.44
C PHE A 387 9.69 7.75 -4.79
N THR A 388 10.44 8.40 -3.90
CA THR A 388 10.91 9.78 -4.11
C THR A 388 12.11 9.83 -5.07
N ILE A 389 12.43 11.00 -5.62
CA ILE A 389 13.58 11.16 -6.53
C ILE A 389 14.91 10.80 -5.86
N GLU A 390 15.04 11.03 -4.54
CA GLU A 390 16.23 10.67 -3.76
C GLU A 390 16.43 9.14 -3.66
N SER A 391 15.34 8.37 -3.76
CA SER A 391 15.40 6.91 -3.73
C SER A 391 15.87 6.30 -5.06
N PHE A 392 15.67 6.99 -6.19
CA PHE A 392 15.86 6.42 -7.53
C PHE A 392 17.29 5.96 -7.83
N PRO A 393 18.37 6.68 -7.45
CA PRO A 393 19.73 6.20 -7.68
C PRO A 393 20.00 4.84 -7.02
N GLY A 394 19.63 4.69 -5.74
CA GLY A 394 19.78 3.44 -5.00
C GLY A 394 18.84 2.35 -5.50
N LEU A 395 17.60 2.71 -5.82
CA LEU A 395 16.58 1.78 -6.31
C LEU A 395 16.98 1.20 -7.68
N LEU A 396 17.35 2.06 -8.64
CA LEU A 396 17.77 1.62 -9.98
C LEU A 396 18.99 0.70 -9.92
N ALA A 397 20.00 1.05 -9.12
CA ALA A 397 21.18 0.20 -8.92
C ALA A 397 20.80 -1.16 -8.32
N SER A 398 19.92 -1.16 -7.32
CA SER A 398 19.48 -2.36 -6.61
C SER A 398 18.62 -3.27 -7.47
N LEU A 399 17.75 -2.72 -8.32
CA LEU A 399 16.91 -3.52 -9.22
C LEU A 399 17.71 -4.11 -10.40
N ARG A 400 18.75 -3.41 -10.88
CA ARG A 400 19.70 -3.99 -11.85
C ARG A 400 20.48 -5.17 -11.26
N ASP A 401 20.95 -5.02 -10.03
CA ASP A 401 21.62 -6.09 -9.29
C ASP A 401 20.67 -7.28 -9.04
N LEU A 402 19.45 -7.01 -8.56
CA LEU A 402 18.43 -8.03 -8.36
C LEU A 402 18.07 -8.76 -9.66
N HIS A 403 17.93 -8.05 -10.78
CA HIS A 403 17.68 -8.66 -12.09
C HIS A 403 18.79 -9.66 -12.46
N ALA A 404 20.05 -9.28 -12.27
CA ALA A 404 21.19 -10.16 -12.54
C ALA A 404 21.17 -11.40 -11.63
N VAL A 405 20.93 -11.22 -10.34
CA VAL A 405 20.82 -12.32 -9.37
C VAL A 405 19.71 -13.30 -9.75
N VAL A 406 18.53 -12.79 -10.11
CA VAL A 406 17.39 -13.64 -10.51
C VAL A 406 17.71 -14.39 -11.80
N ALA A 407 18.34 -13.75 -12.79
CA ALA A 407 18.76 -14.40 -14.03
C ALA A 407 19.76 -15.55 -13.79
N ASP A 408 20.74 -15.33 -12.91
CA ASP A 408 21.71 -16.37 -12.51
C ASP A 408 21.02 -17.53 -11.76
N ASP A 409 20.04 -17.22 -10.91
CA ASP A 409 19.28 -18.22 -10.17
C ASP A 409 18.41 -19.09 -11.09
N ILE A 410 17.77 -18.49 -12.09
CA ILE A 410 17.03 -19.20 -13.15
C ILE A 410 17.97 -20.12 -13.93
N ALA A 411 19.13 -19.60 -14.34
CA ALA A 411 20.14 -20.38 -15.06
C ALA A 411 20.67 -21.56 -14.23
N ALA A 412 20.69 -21.43 -12.90
CA ALA A 412 21.05 -22.50 -11.96
C ALA A 412 19.91 -23.49 -11.65
N GLY A 413 18.72 -23.30 -12.23
CA GLY A 413 17.55 -24.16 -12.02
C GLY A 413 16.93 -24.04 -10.62
N ARG A 414 17.13 -22.91 -9.93
CA ARG A 414 16.48 -22.67 -8.63
C ARG A 414 14.98 -22.41 -8.82
N THR A 415 14.17 -22.86 -7.86
CA THR A 415 12.74 -22.60 -7.86
C THR A 415 12.45 -21.14 -7.51
N LEU A 416 11.28 -20.61 -7.90
CA LEU A 416 10.87 -19.25 -7.55
C LEU A 416 10.92 -19.01 -6.03
N THR A 417 10.47 -19.99 -5.25
CA THR A 417 10.49 -19.93 -3.79
C THR A 417 11.92 -19.82 -3.27
N ASP A 418 12.87 -20.60 -3.81
CA ASP A 418 14.28 -20.49 -3.44
C ASP A 418 14.84 -19.09 -3.72
N VAL A 419 14.49 -18.49 -4.86
CA VAL A 419 14.94 -17.14 -5.23
C VAL A 419 14.37 -16.08 -4.28
N LEU A 420 13.07 -16.14 -3.99
CA LEU A 420 12.42 -15.24 -3.04
C LEU A 420 13.02 -15.39 -1.64
N ASP A 421 13.34 -16.62 -1.24
CA ASP A 421 13.85 -17.00 0.08
C ASP A 421 15.29 -16.56 0.36
N ARG A 422 16.05 -16.19 -0.67
CA ARG A 422 17.40 -15.62 -0.52
C ARG A 422 17.42 -14.27 0.19
N ASP A 423 16.25 -13.62 0.31
CA ASP A 423 16.08 -12.30 0.94
C ASP A 423 17.16 -11.29 0.50
N HIS A 424 17.44 -11.29 -0.81
CA HIS A 424 18.51 -10.50 -1.41
C HIS A 424 18.30 -9.02 -1.13
N LEU A 425 19.23 -8.42 -0.41
CA LEU A 425 19.25 -6.99 -0.07
C LEU A 425 20.64 -6.43 -0.45
N PRO A 426 20.75 -5.71 -1.58
CA PRO A 426 21.99 -5.21 -2.14
C PRO A 426 22.76 -4.26 -1.19
N GLU A 427 24.08 -4.36 -1.15
CA GLU A 427 24.92 -3.51 -0.27
C GLU A 427 24.86 -2.02 -0.67
N VAL A 428 24.59 -1.71 -1.95
CA VAL A 428 24.41 -0.32 -2.42
C VAL A 428 23.31 0.43 -1.67
N LEU A 429 22.30 -0.27 -1.13
CA LEU A 429 21.23 0.34 -0.34
C LEU A 429 21.74 0.92 0.99
N ARG A 430 22.90 0.49 1.48
CA ARG A 430 23.50 1.03 2.70
C ARG A 430 23.91 2.50 2.53
N ASP A 431 24.37 2.86 1.33
CA ASP A 431 24.72 4.24 0.96
C ASP A 431 23.50 5.04 0.47
N HIS A 432 22.36 4.35 0.25
CA HIS A 432 21.08 4.91 -0.17
C HIS A 432 19.93 4.47 0.75
N PRO A 433 19.95 4.81 2.04
CA PRO A 433 18.99 4.30 3.02
C PRO A 433 17.52 4.65 2.70
N VAL A 434 17.28 5.76 1.98
CA VAL A 434 15.95 6.16 1.51
C VAL A 434 15.38 5.21 0.43
N ALA A 435 16.23 4.45 -0.26
CA ALA A 435 15.81 3.48 -1.28
C ALA A 435 15.45 2.10 -0.70
N VAL A 436 15.73 1.84 0.58
CA VAL A 436 15.47 0.54 1.22
C VAL A 436 13.99 0.18 1.18
N LEU A 437 13.11 1.09 1.63
CA LEU A 437 11.68 0.81 1.69
C LEU A 437 11.07 0.61 0.28
N PRO A 438 11.33 1.48 -0.70
CA PRO A 438 10.93 1.25 -2.10
C PRO A 438 11.44 -0.08 -2.67
N TYR A 439 12.71 -0.42 -2.42
CA TYR A 439 13.29 -1.68 -2.88
C TYR A 439 12.56 -2.87 -2.26
N LEU A 440 12.34 -2.89 -0.95
CA LEU A 440 11.66 -3.99 -0.27
C LEU A 440 10.17 -4.09 -0.65
N ALA A 441 9.54 -2.96 -1.00
CA ALA A 441 8.18 -2.96 -1.51
C ALA A 441 8.11 -3.72 -2.85
N ILE A 442 8.94 -3.34 -3.83
CA ILE A 442 8.89 -3.88 -5.20
C ILE A 442 9.62 -5.21 -5.40
N ARG A 443 10.60 -5.55 -4.54
CA ARG A 443 11.51 -6.71 -4.72
C ARG A 443 10.79 -7.98 -5.14
N ASP A 444 9.78 -8.40 -4.38
CA ASP A 444 9.15 -9.70 -4.58
C ASP A 444 8.35 -9.74 -5.88
N GLY A 445 7.61 -8.67 -6.21
CA GLY A 445 6.90 -8.54 -7.49
C GLY A 445 7.86 -8.49 -8.68
N PHE A 446 8.99 -7.80 -8.52
CA PHE A 446 10.06 -7.76 -9.52
C PHE A 446 10.68 -9.14 -9.75
N VAL A 447 11.04 -9.87 -8.67
CA VAL A 447 11.57 -11.25 -8.75
C VAL A 447 10.57 -12.16 -9.45
N GLN A 448 9.30 -12.13 -9.03
CA GLN A 448 8.26 -12.95 -9.63
C GLN A 448 8.10 -12.68 -11.11
N ARG A 449 8.09 -11.40 -11.52
CA ARG A 449 7.92 -11.05 -12.93
C ARG A 449 9.12 -11.43 -13.79
N VAL A 450 10.35 -11.17 -13.32
CA VAL A 450 11.56 -11.58 -14.03
C VAL A 450 11.63 -13.11 -14.14
N TYR A 451 11.28 -13.82 -13.07
CA TYR A 451 11.25 -15.28 -13.05
C TYR A 451 10.23 -15.84 -14.04
N ASP A 452 8.98 -15.36 -13.98
CA ASP A 452 7.90 -15.77 -14.89
C ASP A 452 8.27 -15.54 -16.37
N GLN A 453 8.83 -14.38 -16.70
CA GLN A 453 9.31 -14.08 -18.06
C GLN A 453 10.50 -14.96 -18.49
N GLY A 454 11.33 -15.39 -17.55
CA GLY A 454 12.51 -16.21 -17.81
C GLY A 454 12.23 -17.71 -17.90
N THR A 455 11.22 -18.22 -17.18
CA THR A 455 10.90 -19.66 -17.14
C THR A 455 9.66 -20.04 -17.95
N GLY A 456 8.72 -19.12 -18.15
CA GLY A 456 7.41 -19.42 -18.69
C GLY A 456 6.55 -20.29 -17.76
N TYR A 457 5.46 -20.84 -18.30
CA TYR A 457 4.42 -21.56 -17.54
C TYR A 457 4.79 -23.01 -17.17
N TRP A 458 5.83 -23.60 -17.78
CA TRP A 458 6.34 -24.94 -17.44
C TRP A 458 7.69 -24.83 -16.76
N LYS A 459 7.74 -25.22 -15.48
CA LYS A 459 8.93 -25.06 -14.65
C LYS A 459 9.71 -26.37 -14.55
N ALA A 460 11.02 -26.25 -14.31
CA ALA A 460 11.93 -27.39 -14.25
C ALA A 460 11.68 -28.32 -13.04
N ASP A 461 11.00 -27.84 -12.01
CA ASP A 461 10.57 -28.60 -10.83
C ASP A 461 9.24 -29.35 -11.01
N GLY A 462 8.63 -29.25 -12.20
CA GLY A 462 7.34 -29.87 -12.54
C GLY A 462 6.13 -28.98 -12.27
N GLU A 463 6.31 -27.78 -11.71
CA GLU A 463 5.21 -26.84 -11.53
C GLU A 463 4.65 -26.39 -12.90
N GLY A 464 3.32 -26.33 -13.00
CA GLY A 464 2.61 -25.93 -14.22
C GLY A 464 2.53 -27.00 -15.31
N VAL A 465 3.18 -28.16 -15.16
CA VAL A 465 3.11 -29.26 -16.14
C VAL A 465 1.72 -29.88 -16.16
N GLU A 466 1.16 -30.17 -14.99
CA GLU A 466 -0.19 -30.71 -14.84
C GLU A 466 -1.09 -29.69 -14.12
N PRO A 467 -2.02 -29.01 -14.81
CA PRO A 467 -2.94 -28.09 -14.18
C PRO A 467 -4.04 -28.86 -13.44
N LEU A 468 -3.91 -28.99 -12.12
CA LEU A 468 -4.95 -29.58 -11.26
C LEU A 468 -5.96 -28.53 -10.84
N ALA A 469 -7.24 -28.81 -11.07
CA ALA A 469 -8.35 -27.99 -10.60
C ALA A 469 -8.42 -27.97 -9.06
N PRO A 470 -8.90 -26.89 -8.43
CA PRO A 470 -9.09 -26.81 -6.99
C PRO A 470 -9.87 -28.00 -6.40
N GLU A 471 -10.87 -28.51 -7.11
CA GLU A 471 -11.69 -29.65 -6.71
C GLU A 471 -10.90 -30.96 -6.68
N GLN A 472 -9.91 -31.11 -7.57
CA GLN A 472 -9.03 -32.30 -7.58
C GLN A 472 -8.11 -32.29 -6.35
N TRP A 473 -7.57 -31.12 -6.01
CA TRP A 473 -6.80 -30.94 -4.77
C TRP A 473 -7.65 -31.18 -3.52
N ALA A 474 -8.86 -30.62 -3.49
CA ALA A 474 -9.81 -30.81 -2.40
C ALA A 474 -10.14 -32.30 -2.19
N ALA A 475 -10.49 -33.02 -3.27
CA ALA A 475 -10.77 -34.45 -3.21
C ALA A 475 -9.58 -35.29 -2.73
N ALA A 476 -8.35 -34.97 -3.18
CA ALA A 476 -7.15 -35.67 -2.74
C ALA A 476 -6.88 -35.46 -1.23
N LEU A 477 -7.04 -34.23 -0.74
CA LEU A 477 -6.89 -33.92 0.68
C LEU A 477 -8.02 -34.53 1.52
N ASP A 478 -9.25 -34.59 1.00
CA ASP A 478 -10.38 -35.20 1.70
C ASP A 478 -10.17 -36.71 1.88
N LEU A 479 -9.64 -37.39 0.87
CA LEU A 479 -9.22 -38.79 0.98
C LEU A 479 -8.18 -38.99 2.09
N LEU A 480 -7.19 -38.11 2.19
CA LEU A 480 -6.18 -38.15 3.27
C LEU A 480 -6.78 -37.85 4.64
N GLY A 481 -7.73 -36.92 4.72
CA GLY A 481 -8.51 -36.60 5.92
C GLY A 481 -9.53 -37.66 6.33
N GLY A 482 -9.70 -38.71 5.52
CA GLY A 482 -10.66 -39.78 5.77
C GLY A 482 -12.12 -39.38 5.51
N GLY A 483 -12.37 -38.41 4.63
CA GLY A 483 -13.70 -37.94 4.26
C GLY A 483 -14.38 -37.08 5.32
N LYS A 484 -13.59 -36.35 6.12
CA LYS A 484 -14.06 -35.68 7.35
C LYS A 484 -13.67 -34.21 7.38
N ALA A 485 -14.66 -33.33 7.52
CA ALA A 485 -14.45 -31.90 7.67
C ALA A 485 -13.53 -31.56 8.87
N GLU A 486 -13.61 -32.34 9.96
CA GLU A 486 -12.80 -32.12 11.16
C GLU A 486 -11.29 -32.23 10.90
N ALA A 487 -10.87 -33.02 9.91
CA ALA A 487 -9.47 -33.13 9.54
C ALA A 487 -8.93 -31.82 8.94
N PHE A 488 -9.74 -31.14 8.12
CA PHE A 488 -9.40 -29.84 7.55
C PHE A 488 -9.38 -28.74 8.61
N VAL A 489 -10.35 -28.74 9.53
CA VAL A 489 -10.38 -27.79 10.66
C VAL A 489 -9.13 -27.95 11.52
N ALA A 490 -8.79 -29.18 11.90
CA ALA A 490 -7.61 -29.46 12.72
C ALA A 490 -6.31 -29.03 12.02
N ALA A 491 -6.17 -29.31 10.72
CA ALA A 491 -5.02 -28.89 9.94
C ALA A 491 -4.94 -27.35 9.81
N GLY A 492 -6.06 -26.68 9.57
CA GLY A 492 -6.14 -25.22 9.49
C GLY A 492 -5.75 -24.53 10.80
N GLU A 493 -6.25 -25.00 11.95
CA GLU A 493 -5.89 -24.46 13.27
C GLU A 493 -4.41 -24.72 13.62
N GLU A 494 -3.87 -25.89 13.27
CA GLU A 494 -2.45 -26.20 13.47
C GLU A 494 -1.56 -25.27 12.61
N LEU A 495 -1.92 -25.04 11.34
CA LEU A 495 -1.19 -24.12 10.46
C LEU A 495 -1.28 -22.67 10.95
N LEU A 496 -2.45 -22.25 11.44
CA LEU A 496 -2.61 -20.94 12.06
C LEU A 496 -1.75 -20.81 13.33
N THR A 497 -1.68 -21.84 14.16
CA THR A 497 -0.80 -21.90 15.35
C THR A 497 0.67 -21.80 14.97
N ARG A 498 1.05 -22.28 13.79
CA ARG A 498 2.38 -22.16 13.19
C ARG A 498 2.60 -20.83 12.44
N ASP A 499 1.69 -19.87 12.58
CA ASP A 499 1.72 -18.55 11.91
C ASP A 499 1.72 -18.61 10.36
N ASP A 500 1.03 -19.62 9.80
CA ASP A 500 0.81 -19.77 8.36
C ASP A 500 -0.69 -19.68 7.99
N PRO A 501 -1.30 -18.49 8.12
CA PRO A 501 -2.72 -18.28 7.82
C PRO A 501 -3.04 -18.42 6.33
N ALA A 502 -2.06 -18.23 5.43
CA ALA A 502 -2.27 -18.37 4.00
C ALA A 502 -2.39 -19.85 3.60
N ALA A 503 -1.49 -20.71 4.11
CA ALA A 503 -1.63 -22.15 3.93
C ALA A 503 -2.89 -22.68 4.65
N ALA A 504 -3.18 -22.19 5.86
CA ALA A 504 -4.39 -22.56 6.59
C ALA A 504 -5.65 -22.22 5.77
N LEU A 505 -5.72 -21.02 5.18
CA LEU A 505 -6.86 -20.62 4.34
C LEU A 505 -7.00 -21.55 3.14
N ARG A 506 -5.90 -21.91 2.47
CA ARG A 506 -5.93 -22.85 1.34
C ARG A 506 -6.47 -24.23 1.73
N ILE A 507 -6.06 -24.75 2.88
CA ILE A 507 -6.57 -26.02 3.42
C ILE A 507 -8.07 -25.91 3.73
N VAL A 508 -8.50 -24.83 4.39
CA VAL A 508 -9.90 -24.63 4.74
C VAL A 508 -10.80 -24.44 3.51
N ASP A 509 -10.34 -23.71 2.50
CA ASP A 509 -11.06 -23.56 1.22
C ASP A 509 -11.21 -24.93 0.51
N CYS A 510 -10.18 -25.77 0.51
CA CYS A 510 -10.30 -27.16 0.02
C CYS A 510 -11.30 -27.98 0.85
N GLY A 511 -11.31 -27.79 2.16
CA GLY A 511 -12.29 -28.39 3.06
C GLY A 511 -13.72 -28.00 2.68
N LEU A 512 -13.97 -26.72 2.41
CA LEU A 512 -15.29 -26.21 2.00
C LEU A 512 -15.70 -26.65 0.59
N LEU A 513 -14.76 -26.90 -0.31
CA LEU A 513 -15.09 -27.53 -1.59
C LEU A 513 -15.61 -28.98 -1.41
N SER A 514 -15.14 -29.69 -0.39
CA SER A 514 -15.54 -31.07 -0.09
C SER A 514 -16.73 -31.15 0.86
N HIS A 515 -16.85 -30.19 1.78
CA HIS A 515 -17.83 -30.11 2.88
C HIS A 515 -18.43 -28.69 2.95
N PRO A 516 -19.23 -28.27 1.94
CA PRO A 516 -19.61 -26.87 1.76
C PRO A 516 -20.47 -26.25 2.86
N ASP A 517 -21.23 -27.07 3.58
CA ASP A 517 -22.16 -26.63 4.63
C ASP A 517 -21.57 -26.75 6.05
N ASP A 518 -20.27 -27.09 6.19
CA ASP A 518 -19.65 -27.25 7.50
C ASP A 518 -19.41 -25.89 8.19
N ALA A 519 -20.07 -25.70 9.32
CA ALA A 519 -20.03 -24.43 10.06
C ALA A 519 -18.66 -24.13 10.68
N ALA A 520 -17.90 -25.16 11.09
CA ALA A 520 -16.60 -24.96 11.71
C ALA A 520 -15.56 -24.49 10.68
N LEU A 521 -15.59 -25.06 9.47
CA LEU A 521 -14.79 -24.57 8.34
C LEU A 521 -15.17 -23.15 7.95
N GLY A 522 -16.47 -22.83 7.91
CA GLY A 522 -16.94 -21.47 7.61
C GLY A 522 -16.42 -20.43 8.61
N GLU A 523 -16.49 -20.71 9.91
CA GLU A 523 -16.00 -19.78 10.94
C GLU A 523 -14.47 -19.67 10.93
N LEU A 524 -13.75 -20.78 10.74
CA LEU A 524 -12.30 -20.76 10.63
C LEU A 524 -11.84 -19.97 9.39
N ARG A 525 -12.51 -20.14 8.24
CA ARG A 525 -12.25 -19.35 7.04
C ARG A 525 -12.38 -17.86 7.32
N ARG A 526 -13.48 -17.44 7.98
CA ARG A 526 -13.72 -16.05 8.35
C ARG A 526 -12.58 -15.50 9.21
N ARG A 527 -12.22 -16.20 10.29
CA ARG A 527 -11.09 -15.83 11.17
C ARG A 527 -9.77 -15.68 10.41
N LEU A 528 -9.46 -16.63 9.53
CA LEU A 528 -8.23 -16.61 8.72
C LEU A 528 -8.18 -15.41 7.78
N LEU A 529 -9.31 -15.05 7.16
CA LEU A 529 -9.39 -13.85 6.32
C LEU A 529 -9.16 -12.57 7.13
N LEU A 530 -9.71 -12.45 8.34
CA LEU A 530 -9.45 -11.30 9.22
C LEU A 530 -7.96 -11.18 9.57
N VAL A 531 -7.31 -12.31 9.92
CA VAL A 531 -5.86 -12.35 10.18
C VAL A 531 -5.08 -11.91 8.94
N LEU A 532 -5.47 -12.35 7.75
CA LEU A 532 -4.81 -11.97 6.51
C LEU A 532 -5.04 -10.50 6.14
N VAL A 533 -6.20 -9.92 6.45
CA VAL A 533 -6.46 -8.48 6.33
C VAL A 533 -5.49 -7.70 7.22
N GLU A 534 -5.44 -8.03 8.51
CA GLU A 534 -4.54 -7.36 9.47
C GLU A 534 -3.06 -7.51 9.07
N ARG A 535 -2.67 -8.67 8.56
CA ARG A 535 -1.29 -8.96 8.18
C ARG A 535 -0.82 -8.16 6.96
N ASN A 536 -1.71 -7.88 6.02
CA ASN A 536 -1.36 -7.25 4.75
C ASN A 536 -1.63 -5.74 4.72
N GLN A 537 -2.24 -5.17 5.77
CA GLN A 537 -2.69 -3.78 5.81
C GLN A 537 -1.62 -2.70 5.53
N PHE A 538 -0.33 -3.02 5.59
CA PHE A 538 0.79 -2.08 5.39
C PHE A 538 1.53 -2.19 4.06
N PHE A 539 2.06 -3.38 3.76
CA PHE A 539 2.93 -3.57 2.60
C PHE A 539 2.20 -3.95 1.33
N ASP A 540 0.96 -4.42 1.48
CA ASP A 540 0.21 -5.01 0.38
C ASP A 540 -1.27 -4.58 0.47
N PRO A 541 -1.55 -3.31 0.12
CA PRO A 541 -2.92 -2.78 0.11
C PRO A 541 -3.85 -3.60 -0.81
N PHE A 542 -3.29 -4.29 -1.81
CA PHE A 542 -4.04 -5.15 -2.72
C PHE A 542 -4.44 -6.47 -2.06
N LYS A 543 -3.52 -7.16 -1.36
CA LYS A 543 -3.89 -8.32 -0.54
C LYS A 543 -4.86 -7.92 0.56
N PHE A 544 -4.65 -6.76 1.20
CA PHE A 544 -5.60 -6.20 2.16
C PHE A 544 -7.01 -6.11 1.55
N ALA A 545 -7.17 -5.46 0.40
CA ALA A 545 -8.45 -5.32 -0.28
C ALA A 545 -9.01 -6.66 -0.77
N TYR A 546 -8.16 -7.55 -1.26
CA TYR A 546 -8.55 -8.89 -1.71
C TYR A 546 -9.15 -9.71 -0.57
N TYR A 547 -8.44 -9.83 0.56
CA TYR A 547 -8.93 -10.58 1.71
C TYR A 547 -10.12 -9.89 2.38
N ALA A 548 -10.17 -8.55 2.39
CA ALA A 548 -11.33 -7.80 2.87
C ALA A 548 -12.57 -8.09 2.02
N GLY A 549 -12.41 -8.14 0.70
CA GLY A 549 -13.47 -8.54 -0.23
C GLY A 549 -13.96 -9.96 0.00
N LEU A 550 -13.04 -10.93 0.16
CA LEU A 550 -13.40 -12.33 0.46
C LEU A 550 -14.11 -12.50 1.81
N ALA A 551 -13.84 -11.60 2.76
CA ALA A 551 -14.47 -11.58 4.08
C ALA A 551 -15.77 -10.76 4.13
N GLY A 552 -16.13 -10.05 3.05
CA GLY A 552 -17.28 -9.14 3.03
C GLY A 552 -17.14 -7.97 3.99
N LEU A 553 -15.92 -7.48 4.20
CA LEU A 553 -15.63 -6.40 5.14
C LEU A 553 -15.86 -5.03 4.52
N THR A 554 -16.36 -4.12 5.36
CA THR A 554 -16.35 -2.68 5.09
C THR A 554 -15.40 -2.01 6.08
N VAL A 555 -14.47 -1.22 5.56
CA VAL A 555 -13.57 -0.33 6.28
C VAL A 555 -13.80 1.08 5.75
N SER A 556 -14.42 1.94 6.55
CA SER A 556 -14.75 3.33 6.24
C SER A 556 -13.66 4.29 6.74
N PRO A 557 -13.57 5.52 6.20
CA PRO A 557 -12.59 6.51 6.64
C PRO A 557 -12.60 6.71 8.16
N ALA A 558 -11.40 6.82 8.74
CA ALA A 558 -11.24 7.32 10.09
C ALA A 558 -11.33 8.87 10.09
N GLY A 559 -12.45 9.44 10.56
CA GLY A 559 -12.68 10.89 10.59
C GLY A 559 -13.91 11.35 11.37
#